data_AF-A0A3N1HJ84-F1
#
_entry.id   AF-A0A3N1HJ84-F1
#
_cell.length_a   1.000
_cell.length_b   1.000
_cell.length_c   1.000
_cell.angle_alpha   90.00
_cell.angle_beta   90.00
_cell.angle_gamma   90.00
#
_symmetry.space_group_name_H-M   'P 1'
#
loop_
_entity.id
_entity.type
_entity.pdbx_description
1 polymer ?
#
loop_
_entity_poly.entity_id
_entity_poly.type
_entity_poly.pdbx_seq_one_letter_code
_entity_poly.pdbx_strand_id
1 'polypeptide(L)'
;MNQPGPARARSRRLPTVLLALLLLVGSTATAPVAHADSWTIVPLSTWWHEGWEDNTLVPPSLSDYMRTLGYVRMRGEFGAATAFQNNPAYPQRELTLMWHEGRQDDYITATNDGRAAGFSAGYKYVMTLGYVFANPGYQGTVPLTQWWHPGRGDNLLAATRATEDAARAAGYVFVRVEGYGWIY
;
A
#
# COMPACT_ATOMS: atom_id res chain seq x y z
N MET A 1 -13.56 -70.80 50.38
CA MET A 1 -12.15 -71.14 50.70
C MET A 1 -11.39 -71.15 49.38
N ASN A 2 -10.41 -70.26 49.15
CA ASN A 2 -9.01 -70.34 49.64
C ASN A 2 -8.30 -71.61 49.15
N GLN A 3 -7.12 -71.60 48.51
CA GLN A 3 -6.22 -70.56 47.94
C GLN A 3 -5.36 -71.24 46.80
N PRO A 4 -4.59 -70.51 45.97
CA PRO A 4 -3.90 -71.06 44.79
C PRO A 4 -2.36 -71.14 44.88
N GLY A 5 -1.75 -71.76 43.85
CA GLY A 5 -0.32 -71.62 43.47
C GLY A 5 0.61 -72.72 44.00
N PRO A 6 1.91 -72.73 43.61
CA PRO A 6 2.62 -71.86 42.64
C PRO A 6 2.51 -72.46 41.19
N ALA A 7 3.33 -72.19 40.15
CA ALA A 7 4.64 -71.53 40.01
C ALA A 7 4.83 -70.76 38.67
N ARG A 8 5.92 -71.04 37.92
CA ARG A 8 6.42 -70.27 36.75
C ARG A 8 7.29 -71.11 35.81
N ALA A 9 7.22 -70.83 34.51
CA ALA A 9 8.40 -70.76 33.63
C ALA A 9 8.18 -69.67 32.56
N ARG A 10 9.17 -68.80 32.32
CA ARG A 10 9.10 -67.71 31.35
C ARG A 10 9.54 -68.17 29.96
N SER A 11 8.84 -67.74 28.91
CA SER A 11 9.47 -67.50 27.60
C SER A 11 9.05 -66.12 27.06
N ARG A 12 9.98 -65.42 26.42
CA ARG A 12 9.79 -64.06 25.91
C ARG A 12 9.24 -64.12 24.48
N ARG A 13 8.17 -63.38 24.17
CA ARG A 13 7.83 -62.93 22.80
C ARG A 13 7.38 -61.46 22.81
N LEU A 14 7.54 -60.83 21.65
CA LEU A 14 7.64 -59.37 21.41
C LEU A 14 6.28 -58.64 21.46
N PRO A 15 6.26 -57.29 21.61
CA PRO A 15 5.01 -56.55 21.76
C PRO A 15 4.24 -56.45 20.44
N THR A 16 2.94 -56.76 20.49
CA THR A 16 2.03 -56.47 19.39
C THR A 16 1.70 -54.97 19.39
N VAL A 17 2.34 -54.21 18.51
CA VAL A 17 1.97 -52.82 18.21
C VAL A 17 0.62 -52.83 17.48
N LEU A 18 -0.41 -52.26 18.10
CA LEU A 18 -1.69 -52.05 17.44
C LEU A 18 -1.59 -50.80 16.57
N LEU A 19 -1.32 -50.99 15.28
CA LEU A 19 -1.18 -49.91 14.31
C LEU A 19 -2.57 -49.35 13.95
N ALA A 20 -2.96 -48.24 14.58
CA ALA A 20 -4.15 -47.49 14.18
C ALA A 20 -3.90 -46.82 12.82
N LEU A 21 -4.49 -47.39 11.77
CA LEU A 21 -4.39 -46.87 10.41
C LEU A 21 -5.25 -45.60 10.27
N LEU A 22 -4.67 -44.44 10.57
CA LEU A 22 -5.33 -43.16 10.35
C LEU A 22 -5.46 -42.93 8.84
N LEU A 23 -6.68 -43.07 8.32
CA LEU A 23 -7.02 -42.69 6.95
C LEU A 23 -6.91 -41.16 6.82
N LEU A 24 -5.70 -40.70 6.50
CA LEU A 24 -5.45 -39.34 6.08
C LEU A 24 -6.10 -39.17 4.70
N VAL A 25 -7.37 -38.75 4.68
CA VAL A 25 -7.98 -38.21 3.47
C VAL A 25 -7.21 -36.93 3.18
N GLY A 26 -6.21 -37.04 2.30
CA GLY A 26 -5.44 -35.92 1.81
C GLY A 26 -6.33 -35.02 0.97
N SER A 27 -7.10 -34.16 1.63
CA SER A 27 -7.57 -32.94 1.01
C SER A 27 -6.33 -32.13 0.66
N THR A 28 -5.86 -32.28 -0.58
CA THR A 28 -4.95 -31.33 -1.21
C THR A 28 -5.72 -30.03 -1.37
N ALA A 29 -5.87 -29.30 -0.27
CA ALA A 29 -5.94 -27.86 -0.33
C ALA A 29 -4.64 -27.44 -1.00
N THR A 30 -4.69 -27.26 -2.31
CA THR A 30 -3.75 -26.39 -2.99
C THR A 30 -3.82 -25.07 -2.26
N ALA A 31 -2.83 -24.82 -1.39
CA ALA A 31 -2.51 -23.45 -1.03
C ALA A 31 -2.45 -22.68 -2.35
N PRO A 32 -3.12 -21.53 -2.47
CA PRO A 32 -3.01 -20.74 -3.68
C PRO A 32 -1.51 -20.57 -3.93
N VAL A 33 -1.05 -21.02 -5.10
CA VAL A 33 0.33 -20.78 -5.52
C VAL A 33 0.53 -19.30 -5.33
N ALA A 34 1.56 -18.91 -4.58
CA ALA A 34 1.85 -17.51 -4.37
C ALA A 34 2.14 -16.92 -5.74
N HIS A 35 1.12 -16.30 -6.34
CA HIS A 35 1.27 -15.50 -7.52
C HIS A 35 2.17 -14.35 -7.09
N ALA A 36 3.44 -14.44 -7.46
CA ALA A 36 4.34 -13.32 -7.41
C ALA A 36 3.87 -12.36 -8.51
N ASP A 37 2.76 -11.66 -8.24
CA ASP A 37 2.15 -10.74 -9.18
C ASP A 37 3.17 -9.65 -9.49
N SER A 38 3.72 -9.73 -10.70
CA SER A 38 4.75 -8.82 -11.17
C SER A 38 4.08 -7.50 -11.55
N TRP A 39 3.91 -6.63 -10.55
CA TRP A 39 3.32 -5.31 -10.74
C TRP A 39 4.24 -4.44 -11.60
N THR A 40 3.73 -3.93 -12.71
CA THR A 40 4.36 -2.83 -13.43
C THR A 40 4.10 -1.53 -12.68
N ILE A 41 5.17 -0.81 -12.33
CA ILE A 41 5.12 0.35 -11.44
C ILE A 41 5.23 1.65 -12.26
N VAL A 42 4.37 2.63 -11.95
CA VAL A 42 4.53 4.05 -12.31
C VAL A 42 5.31 4.75 -11.20
N PRO A 43 6.52 5.25 -11.47
CA PRO A 43 7.31 5.96 -10.47
C PRO A 43 6.90 7.42 -10.36
N LEU A 44 6.29 7.79 -9.24
CA LEU A 44 5.92 9.15 -8.90
C LEU A 44 7.08 9.86 -8.20
N SER A 45 7.30 11.11 -8.57
CA SER A 45 8.36 11.95 -8.03
C SER A 45 7.78 13.22 -7.44
N THR A 46 8.31 13.68 -6.31
CA THR A 46 7.96 15.01 -5.77
C THR A 46 8.67 16.09 -6.58
N TRP A 47 7.94 17.13 -6.95
CA TRP A 47 8.42 18.34 -7.59
C TRP A 47 8.15 19.54 -6.70
N TRP A 48 8.98 20.58 -6.84
CA TRP A 48 8.89 21.83 -6.08
C TRP A 48 8.96 23.03 -7.02
N HIS A 49 8.15 24.06 -6.77
CA HIS A 49 8.18 25.33 -7.47
C HIS A 49 8.50 26.48 -6.50
N GLU A 50 9.76 26.91 -6.48
CA GLU A 50 10.29 27.92 -5.55
C GLU A 50 9.45 29.21 -5.56
N GLY A 51 9.09 29.72 -6.75
CA GLY A 51 8.37 30.99 -6.89
C GLY A 51 6.90 30.95 -6.45
N TRP A 52 6.35 29.76 -6.17
CA TRP A 52 4.98 29.57 -5.65
C TRP A 52 4.98 28.95 -4.25
N GLU A 53 6.15 28.57 -3.73
CA GLU A 53 6.31 27.73 -2.52
C GLU A 53 5.46 26.44 -2.53
N ASP A 54 5.29 25.85 -3.72
CA ASP A 54 4.32 24.79 -4.02
C ASP A 54 4.99 23.43 -4.33
N ASN A 55 4.29 22.33 -4.01
CA ASN A 55 4.76 20.96 -4.20
C ASN A 55 3.70 20.04 -4.83
N THR A 56 4.12 19.17 -5.75
CA THR A 56 3.22 18.18 -6.37
C THR A 56 3.92 16.82 -6.56
N LEU A 57 3.14 15.75 -6.73
CA LEU A 57 3.60 14.36 -6.86
C LEU A 57 3.13 13.77 -8.19
N VAL A 58 3.99 13.70 -9.21
CA VAL A 58 3.57 13.34 -10.57
C VAL A 58 4.40 12.23 -11.23
N PRO A 59 3.80 11.46 -12.17
CA PRO A 59 4.47 10.42 -12.94
C PRO A 59 5.44 10.99 -13.99
N PRO A 60 6.30 10.16 -14.61
CA PRO A 60 7.34 10.63 -15.52
C PRO A 60 6.76 11.30 -16.78
N SER A 61 5.56 10.90 -17.20
CA SER A 61 4.82 11.46 -18.34
C SER A 61 4.48 12.95 -18.20
N LEU A 62 4.49 13.51 -16.99
CA LEU A 62 4.29 14.94 -16.75
C LEU A 62 5.60 15.72 -16.56
N SER A 63 6.77 15.07 -16.58
CA SER A 63 8.05 15.69 -16.21
C SER A 63 8.40 16.92 -17.04
N ASP A 64 8.17 16.87 -18.36
CA ASP A 64 8.49 17.99 -19.24
C ASP A 64 7.51 19.15 -19.06
N TYR A 65 6.23 18.84 -18.81
CA TYR A 65 5.22 19.84 -18.47
C TYR A 65 5.57 20.56 -17.15
N MET A 66 5.94 19.81 -16.11
CA MET A 66 6.42 20.39 -14.84
C MET A 66 7.60 21.36 -15.08
N ARG A 67 8.59 20.97 -15.88
CA ARG A 67 9.72 21.87 -16.22
C ARG A 67 9.27 23.12 -16.96
N THR A 68 8.29 23.04 -17.87
CA THR A 68 7.74 24.24 -18.55
C THR A 68 6.99 25.18 -17.61
N LEU A 69 6.47 24.67 -16.49
CA LEU A 69 5.88 25.46 -15.41
C LEU A 69 6.92 25.99 -14.41
N GLY A 70 8.21 25.70 -14.58
CA GLY A 70 9.29 26.12 -13.66
C GLY A 70 9.56 25.17 -12.48
N TYR A 71 8.84 24.05 -12.39
CA TYR A 71 9.03 23.07 -11.32
C TYR A 71 10.37 22.31 -11.46
N VAL A 72 11.01 22.05 -10.33
CA VAL A 72 12.22 21.23 -10.22
C VAL A 72 11.90 19.90 -9.54
N ARG A 73 12.38 18.79 -10.12
CA ARG A 73 12.21 17.45 -9.54
C ARG A 73 13.10 17.30 -8.31
N MET A 74 12.51 17.05 -7.16
CA MET A 74 13.24 16.90 -5.89
C MET A 74 13.77 15.49 -5.71
N ARG A 75 12.91 14.47 -5.87
CA ARG A 75 13.23 13.06 -5.55
C ARG A 75 12.21 12.10 -6.15
N GLY A 76 12.57 10.81 -6.18
CA GLY A 76 11.56 9.75 -6.18
C GLY A 76 10.88 9.72 -4.81
N GLU A 77 9.60 9.37 -4.77
CA GLU A 77 8.85 9.26 -3.51
C GLU A 77 8.09 7.94 -3.44
N PHE A 78 7.40 7.56 -4.52
CA PHE A 78 6.40 6.49 -4.45
C PHE A 78 6.17 5.79 -5.80
N GLY A 79 5.90 4.50 -5.77
CA GLY A 79 5.51 3.69 -6.91
C GLY A 79 4.04 3.25 -6.81
N ALA A 80 3.21 3.66 -7.77
CA ALA A 80 1.85 3.16 -7.94
C ALA A 80 1.81 2.06 -9.03
N ALA A 81 0.80 1.20 -9.06
CA ALA A 81 0.61 0.27 -10.18
C ALA A 81 0.18 1.02 -11.46
N THR A 82 0.60 0.57 -12.64
CA THR A 82 0.21 1.16 -13.94
C THR A 82 -1.24 0.91 -14.34
N ALA A 83 -1.83 -0.19 -13.85
CA ALA A 83 -3.13 -0.67 -14.29
C ALA A 83 -3.98 -1.09 -13.09
N PHE A 84 -5.29 -0.80 -13.19
CA PHE A 84 -6.28 -1.34 -12.28
C PHE A 84 -6.43 -2.84 -12.53
N GLN A 85 -6.27 -3.63 -11.47
CA GLN A 85 -6.70 -5.03 -11.47
C GLN A 85 -8.02 -5.11 -10.71
N ASN A 86 -9.09 -5.51 -11.42
CA ASN A 86 -10.38 -5.82 -10.79
C ASN A 86 -10.32 -7.17 -10.05
N ASN A 87 -9.44 -7.26 -9.05
CA ASN A 87 -9.14 -8.47 -8.29
C ASN A 87 -9.47 -8.23 -6.81
N PRO A 88 -10.45 -8.94 -6.21
CA PRO A 88 -10.82 -8.74 -4.81
C PRO A 88 -9.74 -9.17 -3.80
N ALA A 89 -8.68 -9.88 -4.22
CA ALA A 89 -7.50 -10.11 -3.38
C ALA A 89 -6.62 -8.84 -3.24
N TYR A 90 -6.70 -7.94 -4.22
CA TYR A 90 -5.95 -6.68 -4.30
C TYR A 90 -6.89 -5.49 -4.55
N PRO A 91 -7.84 -5.18 -3.65
CA PRO A 91 -8.67 -3.98 -3.75
C PRO A 91 -7.81 -2.74 -3.98
N GLN A 92 -7.98 -2.10 -5.13
CA GLN A 92 -7.25 -0.92 -5.57
C GLN A 92 -8.14 0.33 -5.61
N ARG A 93 -7.48 1.49 -5.61
CA ARG A 93 -8.08 2.80 -5.85
C ARG A 93 -7.22 3.56 -6.86
N GLU A 94 -7.85 4.40 -7.67
CA GLU A 94 -7.14 5.39 -8.48
C GLU A 94 -6.48 6.42 -7.56
N LEU A 95 -5.21 6.72 -7.79
CA LEU A 95 -4.59 7.95 -7.28
C LEU A 95 -4.87 9.05 -8.29
N THR A 96 -5.75 9.96 -7.95
CA THR A 96 -6.29 11.01 -8.83
C THR A 96 -5.60 12.34 -8.57
N LEU A 97 -5.19 13.03 -9.64
CA LEU A 97 -4.87 14.46 -9.65
C LEU A 97 -6.13 15.28 -9.97
N MET A 98 -6.36 16.32 -9.18
CA MET A 98 -7.44 17.28 -9.33
C MET A 98 -6.87 18.71 -9.33
N TRP A 99 -7.52 19.64 -10.02
CA TRP A 99 -7.06 21.04 -10.17
C TRP A 99 -8.16 22.03 -9.79
N HIS A 100 -7.80 23.10 -9.08
CA HIS A 100 -8.68 24.22 -8.80
C HIS A 100 -8.21 25.52 -9.46
N GLU A 101 -8.83 25.84 -10.61
CA GLU A 101 -8.53 27.00 -11.45
C GLU A 101 -8.43 28.34 -10.69
N GLY A 102 -9.40 28.67 -9.83
CA GLY A 102 -9.40 29.92 -9.06
C GLY A 102 -8.44 29.97 -7.87
N ARG A 103 -7.72 28.88 -7.59
CA ARG A 103 -6.66 28.77 -6.57
C ARG A 103 -5.28 28.59 -7.22
N GLN A 104 -5.26 28.16 -8.48
CA GLN A 104 -4.09 27.70 -9.22
C GLN A 104 -3.34 26.57 -8.46
N ASP A 105 -4.11 25.59 -7.99
CA ASP A 105 -3.68 24.63 -6.98
C ASP A 105 -4.04 23.17 -7.35
N ASP A 106 -3.09 22.27 -7.09
CA ASP A 106 -3.18 20.83 -7.30
C ASP A 106 -3.72 20.12 -6.04
N TYR A 107 -4.50 19.06 -6.23
CA TYR A 107 -4.92 18.19 -5.13
C TYR A 107 -4.92 16.73 -5.56
N ILE A 108 -4.10 15.93 -4.85
CA ILE A 108 -3.91 14.51 -5.17
C ILE A 108 -4.51 13.65 -4.07
N THR A 109 -5.36 12.70 -4.43
CA THR A 109 -6.06 11.81 -3.49
C THR A 109 -6.45 10.49 -4.15
N ALA A 110 -6.48 9.41 -3.37
CA ALA A 110 -7.05 8.12 -3.74
C ALA A 110 -8.26 7.71 -2.88
N THR A 111 -8.48 8.38 -1.75
CA THR A 111 -9.65 8.13 -0.89
C THR A 111 -10.95 8.69 -1.48
N ASN A 112 -12.08 8.04 -1.18
CA ASN A 112 -13.40 8.56 -1.55
C ASN A 112 -13.71 9.87 -0.81
N ASP A 113 -13.36 9.96 0.47
CA ASP A 113 -13.56 11.14 1.30
C ASP A 113 -12.71 12.32 0.78
N GLY A 114 -11.45 12.07 0.42
CA GLY A 114 -10.59 13.07 -0.22
C GLY A 114 -11.15 13.56 -1.55
N ARG A 115 -11.61 12.66 -2.43
CA ARG A 115 -12.25 13.05 -3.70
C ARG A 115 -13.53 13.87 -3.47
N ALA A 116 -14.38 13.46 -2.53
CA ALA A 116 -15.58 14.21 -2.15
C ALA A 116 -15.26 15.60 -1.59
N ALA A 117 -14.24 15.71 -0.74
CA ALA A 117 -13.74 16.99 -0.24
C ALA A 117 -13.20 17.89 -1.35
N GLY A 118 -12.40 17.34 -2.29
CA GLY A 118 -11.89 18.05 -3.46
C GLY A 118 -13.02 18.61 -4.34
N PHE A 119 -14.00 17.79 -4.71
CA PHE A 119 -15.16 18.26 -5.48
C PHE A 119 -15.98 19.32 -4.72
N SER A 120 -16.22 19.12 -3.42
CA SER A 120 -16.93 20.10 -2.56
C SER A 120 -16.19 21.43 -2.45
N ALA A 121 -14.85 21.40 -2.50
CA ALA A 121 -13.98 22.58 -2.52
C ALA A 121 -13.76 23.17 -3.93
N GLY A 122 -14.43 22.65 -4.97
CA GLY A 122 -14.40 23.17 -6.34
C GLY A 122 -13.30 22.61 -7.26
N TYR A 123 -12.48 21.66 -6.80
CA TYR A 123 -11.48 21.01 -7.65
C TYR A 123 -12.16 20.13 -8.71
N LYS A 124 -11.58 20.11 -9.92
CA LYS A 124 -12.02 19.31 -11.05
C LYS A 124 -11.04 18.15 -11.24
N TYR A 125 -11.53 16.96 -11.60
CA TYR A 125 -10.67 15.84 -12.00
C TYR A 125 -9.79 16.23 -13.19
N VAL A 126 -8.50 15.90 -13.13
CA VAL A 126 -7.55 16.05 -14.26
C VAL A 126 -7.21 14.69 -14.85
N MET A 127 -6.61 13.81 -14.05
CA MET A 127 -6.17 12.48 -14.49
C MET A 127 -5.91 11.51 -13.33
N THR A 128 -5.88 10.22 -13.65
CA THR A 128 -5.32 9.18 -12.77
C THR A 128 -3.80 9.09 -12.96
N LEU A 129 -3.05 9.18 -11.87
CA LEU A 129 -1.58 9.09 -11.81
C LEU A 129 -1.07 7.65 -11.71
N GLY A 130 -1.94 6.74 -11.25
CA GLY A 130 -1.67 5.31 -11.08
C GLY A 130 -2.71 4.70 -10.14
N TYR A 131 -2.49 3.44 -9.74
CA TYR A 131 -3.38 2.72 -8.83
C TYR A 131 -2.66 2.29 -7.56
N VAL A 132 -3.29 2.54 -6.41
CA VAL A 132 -2.77 2.19 -5.07
C VAL A 132 -3.65 1.12 -4.45
N PHE A 133 -3.08 0.25 -3.62
CA PHE A 133 -3.89 -0.67 -2.83
C PHE A 133 -4.67 0.07 -1.76
N ALA A 134 -5.93 -0.32 -1.55
CA ALA A 134 -6.81 0.27 -0.56
C ALA A 134 -6.46 -0.10 0.89
N ASN A 135 -5.75 -1.22 1.08
CA ASN A 135 -5.47 -1.85 2.36
C ASN A 135 -3.95 -2.13 2.50
N PRO A 136 -3.42 -2.20 3.73
CA PRO A 136 -2.04 -2.65 3.99
C PRO A 136 -1.88 -4.16 3.79
N GLY A 137 -0.63 -4.64 3.81
CA GLY A 137 -0.28 -6.06 3.92
C GLY A 137 0.31 -6.69 2.65
N TYR A 138 0.35 -5.96 1.54
CA TYR A 138 0.97 -6.41 0.29
C TYR A 138 2.49 -6.30 0.35
N GLN A 139 3.19 -7.32 -0.15
CA GLN A 139 4.65 -7.44 0.01
C GLN A 139 5.40 -6.24 -0.60
N GLY A 140 6.30 -5.66 0.21
CA GLY A 140 7.12 -4.52 -0.20
C GLY A 140 6.38 -3.18 -0.27
N THR A 141 5.10 -3.12 0.13
CA THR A 141 4.32 -1.87 0.09
C THR A 141 4.44 -1.05 1.37
N VAL A 142 4.38 0.27 1.21
CA VAL A 142 4.39 1.33 2.21
C VAL A 142 3.14 2.20 2.06
N PRO A 143 2.67 2.89 3.11
CA PRO A 143 1.61 3.88 2.98
C PRO A 143 2.07 5.10 2.17
N LEU A 144 1.18 5.61 1.31
CA LEU A 144 1.22 6.99 0.83
C LEU A 144 0.35 7.82 1.78
N THR A 145 0.96 8.76 2.48
CA THR A 145 0.33 9.57 3.53
C THR A 145 0.10 11.00 3.05
N GLN A 146 -1.05 11.57 3.39
CA GLN A 146 -1.37 12.98 3.15
C GLN A 146 -1.15 13.82 4.41
N TRP A 147 -0.52 14.96 4.20
CA TRP A 147 -0.14 15.95 5.20
C TRP A 147 -0.72 17.32 4.83
N TRP A 148 -0.98 18.15 5.83
CA TRP A 148 -1.57 19.49 5.67
C TRP A 148 -0.82 20.53 6.49
N HIS A 149 -0.51 21.70 5.91
CA HIS A 149 0.06 22.82 6.65
C HIS A 149 -0.98 23.93 6.88
N PRO A 150 -1.57 24.05 8.09
CA PRO A 150 -2.70 24.94 8.34
C PRO A 150 -2.37 26.44 8.19
N GLY A 151 -1.11 26.84 8.39
CA GLY A 151 -0.66 28.23 8.19
C GLY A 151 -0.33 28.59 6.74
N ARG A 152 -0.38 27.63 5.80
CA ARG A 152 -0.07 27.84 4.36
C ARG A 152 -1.26 27.55 3.47
N GLY A 153 -2.15 26.63 3.89
CA GLY A 153 -3.22 26.13 3.03
C GLY A 153 -2.78 25.03 2.07
N ASP A 154 -1.66 24.37 2.37
CA ASP A 154 -0.90 23.49 1.46
C ASP A 154 -0.98 22.00 1.87
N ASN A 155 -0.96 21.11 0.87
CA ASN A 155 -0.96 19.65 1.01
C ASN A 155 0.39 19.06 0.60
N LEU A 156 0.82 18.00 1.27
CA LEU A 156 1.99 17.22 0.89
C LEU A 156 1.66 15.73 0.91
N LEU A 157 2.13 14.99 -0.11
CA LEU A 157 2.13 13.53 -0.12
C LEU A 157 3.52 12.98 0.23
N ALA A 158 3.56 12.02 1.15
CA ALA A 158 4.79 11.41 1.66
C ALA A 158 4.65 9.88 1.75
N ALA A 159 5.64 9.15 1.28
CA ALA A 159 5.77 7.70 1.45
C ALA A 159 7.10 7.30 2.10
N THR A 160 8.12 8.16 2.04
CA THR A 160 9.36 7.98 2.78
C THR A 160 9.27 8.61 4.17
N ARG A 161 9.87 7.94 5.17
CA ARG A 161 10.03 8.51 6.52
C ARG A 161 10.80 9.83 6.51
N ALA A 162 11.75 10.01 5.58
CA ALA A 162 12.48 11.27 5.44
C ALA A 162 11.56 12.43 5.05
N THR A 163 10.62 12.20 4.14
CA THR A 163 9.59 13.19 3.76
C THR A 163 8.65 13.47 4.93
N GLU A 164 8.18 12.46 5.65
CA GLU A 164 7.32 12.67 6.83
C GLU A 164 8.03 13.42 7.97
N ASP A 165 9.30 13.09 8.23
CA ASP A 165 10.11 13.77 9.24
C ASP A 165 10.36 15.24 8.86
N ALA A 166 10.61 15.52 7.57
CA ALA A 166 10.71 16.89 7.03
C ALA A 166 9.37 17.65 7.07
N ALA A 167 8.26 17.00 6.73
CA ALA A 167 6.91 17.56 6.80
C ALA A 167 6.57 17.99 8.24
N ARG A 168 6.83 17.11 9.21
CA ARG A 168 6.64 17.41 10.65
C ARG A 168 7.54 18.56 11.11
N ALA A 169 8.81 18.59 10.70
CA ALA A 169 9.71 19.69 11.03
C ALA A 169 9.28 21.04 10.40
N ALA A 170 8.64 21.00 9.23
CA ALA A 170 8.07 22.16 8.55
C ALA A 170 6.66 22.56 9.03
N GLY A 171 6.10 21.90 10.05
CA GLY A 171 4.80 22.25 10.64
C GLY A 171 3.57 21.60 10.00
N TYR A 172 3.74 20.64 9.09
CA TYR A 172 2.61 19.88 8.54
C TYR A 172 2.10 18.85 9.55
N VAL A 173 0.78 18.66 9.56
CA VAL A 173 0.11 17.62 10.36
C VAL A 173 -0.36 16.48 9.46
N PHE A 174 -0.27 15.24 9.97
CA PHE A 174 -0.78 14.06 9.29
C PHE A 174 -2.31 14.12 9.19
N VAL A 175 -2.85 13.84 8.01
CA VAL A 175 -4.29 13.81 7.75
C VAL A 175 -4.79 12.37 7.66
N ARG A 176 -4.22 11.57 6.76
CA ARG A 176 -4.68 10.20 6.45
C ARG A 176 -3.70 9.42 5.57
N VAL A 177 -3.97 8.14 5.36
CA VAL A 177 -3.35 7.31 4.32
C VAL A 177 -4.23 7.34 3.07
N GLU A 178 -3.66 7.64 1.91
CA GLU A 178 -4.36 7.58 0.62
C GLU A 178 -4.49 6.15 0.10
N GLY A 179 -3.42 5.37 0.24
CA GLY A 179 -3.35 3.96 -0.12
C GLY A 179 -1.93 3.42 0.09
N TYR A 180 -1.64 2.26 -0.50
CA TYR A 180 -0.36 1.58 -0.37
C TYR A 180 0.25 1.25 -1.74
N GLY A 181 1.57 1.31 -1.83
CA GLY A 181 2.37 1.09 -3.03
C GLY A 181 3.84 1.01 -2.65
N TRP A 182 4.78 1.12 -3.59
CA TRP A 182 6.21 0.87 -3.32
C TRP A 182 6.98 2.17 -3.05
N ILE A 183 8.16 2.06 -2.43
CA ILE A 183 9.15 3.15 -2.42
C ILE A 183 9.82 3.19 -3.81
N TYR A 184 10.14 4.39 -4.31
CA TYR A 184 10.85 4.60 -5.57
C TYR A 184 11.83 5.77 -5.51
#